data_AF-A0A7H4LVW9-F1
#
_entry.id   AF-A0A7H4LVW9-F1
#
_cell.length_a   1.000
_cell.length_b   1.000
_cell.length_c   1.000
_cell.angle_alpha   90.00
_cell.angle_beta   90.00
_cell.angle_gamma   90.00
#
_symmetry.space_group_name_H-M   'P 1'
#
loop_
_entity.id
_entity.type
_entity.pdbx_description
1 polymer ?
#
loop_
_entity_poly.entity_id
_entity_poly.type
_entity_poly.pdbx_seq_one_letter_code
_entity_poly.pdbx_strand_id
1 'polypeptide(L)'
;MLTQEARLFHGTLRENLILGRPAATDDEIFSVLTLCGALEFVRKLPLGLEHVIMEGGLGLSGGQRQSLLLARTLLRDPNIILLDEPTSFSTSERKRPLWNSWRSGRRSNDDHRHA
;
A
#
# COMPACT_ATOMS: atom_id res chain seq x y z
N MET A 1 -7.11 -14.29 -0.75
CA MET A 1 -6.36 -14.10 -2.01
C MET A 1 -6.35 -12.62 -2.34
N LEU A 2 -5.26 -12.08 -2.89
CA LEU A 2 -5.38 -10.95 -3.83
C LEU A 2 -6.14 -11.50 -5.04
N THR A 3 -7.47 -11.52 -4.92
CA THR A 3 -8.38 -12.08 -5.94
C THR A 3 -8.26 -11.27 -7.21
N GLN A 4 -8.59 -11.89 -8.35
CA GLN A 4 -8.55 -11.28 -9.69
C GLN A 4 -9.41 -10.00 -9.85
N GLU A 5 -10.05 -9.51 -8.78
CA GLU A 5 -10.85 -8.28 -8.69
C GLU A 5 -10.07 -7.07 -8.16
N ALA A 6 -8.85 -7.25 -7.64
CA ALA A 6 -8.04 -6.14 -7.14
C ALA A 6 -7.55 -5.27 -8.31
N ARG A 7 -8.28 -4.18 -8.60
CA ARG A 7 -7.96 -3.23 -9.68
C ARG A 7 -7.75 -1.81 -9.17
N LEU A 8 -6.97 -1.03 -9.90
CA LEU A 8 -6.89 0.41 -9.70
C LEU A 8 -8.07 1.09 -10.40
N PHE A 9 -8.60 2.12 -9.79
CA PHE A 9 -9.72 2.90 -10.28
C PHE A 9 -9.21 4.23 -10.85
N HIS A 10 -10.03 4.84 -11.71
CA HIS A 10 -9.77 6.21 -12.13
C HIS A 10 -9.84 7.15 -10.91
N GLY A 11 -8.82 7.98 -10.73
CA GLY A 11 -8.68 8.87 -9.56
C GLY A 11 -7.22 9.07 -9.19
N THR A 12 -6.93 9.79 -8.12
CA THR A 12 -5.55 9.98 -7.68
C THR A 12 -4.96 8.69 -7.11
N LEU A 13 -3.62 8.63 -7.07
CA LEU A 13 -2.89 7.55 -6.44
C LEU A 13 -3.25 7.46 -4.95
N ARG A 14 -3.43 8.60 -4.27
CA ARG A 14 -3.95 8.69 -2.90
C ARG A 14 -5.32 8.04 -2.75
N GLU A 15 -6.31 8.45 -3.54
CA GLU A 15 -7.68 7.91 -3.50
C GLU A 15 -7.68 6.40 -3.68
N ASN A 16 -6.85 5.93 -4.60
CA ASN A 16 -6.63 4.51 -4.81
C ASN A 16 -6.03 3.83 -3.57
N LEU A 17 -5.05 4.42 -2.88
CA LEU A 17 -4.39 3.78 -1.74
C LEU A 17 -5.25 3.75 -0.47
N ILE A 18 -6.00 4.82 -0.20
CA ILE A 18 -6.81 4.95 1.02
C ILE A 18 -8.18 4.28 0.92
N LEU A 19 -8.48 3.61 -0.19
CA LEU A 19 -9.73 2.89 -0.37
C LEU A 19 -9.92 1.83 0.71
N GLY A 20 -10.93 2.01 1.57
CA GLY A 20 -11.19 1.15 2.74
C GLY A 20 -10.50 1.61 4.03
N ARG A 21 -9.68 2.66 3.99
CA ARG A 21 -9.10 3.35 5.16
C ARG A 21 -8.90 4.85 4.86
N PRO A 22 -9.99 5.66 4.81
CA PRO A 22 -9.91 7.07 4.39
C PRO A 22 -9.07 7.97 5.32
N ALA A 23 -8.95 7.60 6.60
CA ALA A 23 -8.19 8.34 7.60
C ALA A 23 -6.69 7.96 7.64
N ALA A 24 -6.17 7.29 6.61
CA ALA A 24 -4.75 7.02 6.51
C ALA A 24 -3.98 8.32 6.26
N THR A 25 -2.96 8.55 7.08
CA THR A 25 -2.08 9.72 6.99
C THR A 25 -1.04 9.55 5.88
N ASP A 26 -0.43 10.65 5.44
CA ASP A 26 0.64 10.64 4.44
C ASP A 26 1.83 9.79 4.90
N ASP A 27 2.19 9.86 6.18
CA ASP A 27 3.28 9.06 6.75
C ASP A 27 2.98 7.56 6.70
N GLU A 28 1.74 7.15 7.00
CA GLU A 28 1.30 5.76 6.85
C GLU A 28 1.36 5.33 5.38
N ILE A 29 0.90 6.18 4.46
CA ILE A 29 0.93 5.94 3.01
C ILE A 29 2.38 5.75 2.53
N PHE A 30 3.30 6.66 2.87
CA PHE A 30 4.70 6.55 2.47
C PHE A 30 5.40 5.34 3.11
N SER A 31 5.05 4.98 4.34
CA SER A 31 5.55 3.79 5.02
C SER A 31 5.16 2.51 4.27
N VAL A 32 3.87 2.35 3.92
CA VAL A 32 3.42 1.16 3.17
C VAL A 32 3.98 1.13 1.74
N LEU A 33 4.13 2.29 1.09
CA LEU A 33 4.73 2.37 -0.23
C LEU A 33 6.20 1.94 -0.18
N THR A 34 6.92 2.25 0.89
CA THR A 34 8.29 1.78 1.11
C THR A 34 8.32 0.25 1.26
N LEU A 35 7.45 -0.30 2.12
CA LEU A 35 7.35 -1.76 2.33
C LEU A 35 7.07 -2.52 1.03
N CYS A 36 6.16 -1.98 0.22
CA CYS A 36 5.77 -2.58 -1.06
C CYS A 36 6.76 -2.30 -2.21
N GLY A 37 7.82 -1.52 -1.99
CA GLY A 37 8.76 -1.15 -3.06
C GLY A 37 8.18 -0.18 -4.10
N ALA A 38 7.09 0.50 -3.76
CA ALA A 38 6.42 1.47 -4.61
C ALA A 38 6.94 2.91 -4.44
N LEU A 39 7.54 3.24 -3.29
CA LEU A 39 7.89 4.62 -2.96
C LEU A 39 8.77 5.30 -4.02
N GLU A 40 9.80 4.60 -4.51
CA GLU A 40 10.76 5.17 -5.47
C GLU A 40 10.13 5.52 -6.81
N PHE A 41 9.12 4.78 -7.27
CA PHE A 41 8.41 5.18 -8.49
C PHE A 41 7.45 6.33 -8.20
N VAL A 42 6.76 6.33 -7.05
CA VAL A 42 5.82 7.40 -6.69
C VAL A 42 6.55 8.73 -6.58
N ARG A 43 7.76 8.74 -6.00
CA ARG A 43 8.63 9.93 -5.92
C ARG A 43 9.06 10.48 -7.28
N LYS A 44 9.09 9.66 -8.32
CA LYS A 44 9.42 10.10 -9.69
C LYS A 44 8.23 10.71 -10.43
N LEU A 45 7.01 10.55 -9.91
CA LEU A 45 5.82 11.18 -10.48
C LEU A 45 5.81 12.67 -10.09
N PRO A 46 5.65 13.61 -11.04
CA PRO A 46 5.65 15.04 -10.75
C PRO A 46 4.60 15.48 -9.70
N LEU A 47 3.48 14.75 -9.64
CA LEU A 47 2.38 15.01 -8.72
C LEU A 47 2.36 14.08 -7.50
N GLY A 48 3.31 13.14 -7.40
CA GLY A 48 3.39 12.18 -6.29
C GLY A 48 2.06 11.45 -6.05
N LEU A 49 1.51 11.61 -4.85
CA LEU A 49 0.23 11.01 -4.43
C LEU A 49 -0.99 11.55 -5.19
N GLU A 50 -0.90 12.78 -5.73
CA GLU A 50 -1.97 13.40 -6.51
C GLU A 50 -1.89 13.03 -8.00
N HIS A 51 -0.95 12.16 -8.39
CA HIS A 51 -0.89 11.65 -9.75
C HIS A 51 -2.18 10.89 -10.11
N VAL A 52 -2.79 11.25 -11.23
CA VAL A 52 -4.02 10.62 -11.72
C VAL A 52 -3.71 9.25 -12.32
N ILE A 53 -4.39 8.25 -11.80
CA ILE A 53 -4.39 6.87 -12.27
C ILE A 53 -5.58 6.70 -13.21
N MET A 54 -5.33 6.14 -14.38
CA MET A 54 -6.37 5.75 -15.33
C MET A 54 -6.99 4.40 -14.92
N GLU A 55 -8.20 4.11 -15.39
CA GLU A 55 -8.88 2.86 -15.04
C GLU A 55 -8.00 1.62 -15.33
N GLY A 56 -7.95 0.68 -14.39
CA GLY A 56 -7.11 -0.52 -14.48
C GLY A 56 -5.61 -0.26 -14.30
N GLY A 57 -5.19 1.00 -14.07
CA GLY A 57 -3.79 1.38 -13.96
C GLY A 57 -3.08 1.43 -15.31
N LEU A 58 -3.77 1.84 -16.38
CA LEU A 58 -3.17 2.00 -17.70
C LEU A 58 -1.91 2.88 -17.63
N GLY A 59 -0.81 2.44 -18.24
CA GLY A 59 0.48 3.13 -18.18
C GLY A 59 1.40 2.69 -17.03
N LEU A 60 0.91 1.85 -16.10
CA LEU A 60 1.74 1.23 -15.06
C LEU A 60 2.20 -0.17 -15.47
N SER A 61 3.43 -0.52 -15.09
CA SER A 61 3.91 -1.90 -15.20
C SER A 61 3.10 -2.86 -14.32
N GLY A 62 3.15 -4.16 -14.61
CA GLY A 62 2.49 -5.18 -13.77
C GLY A 62 2.97 -5.13 -12.32
N GLY A 63 4.28 -4.98 -12.10
CA GLY A 63 4.86 -4.89 -10.75
C GLY A 63 4.47 -3.62 -9.99
N GLN A 64 4.36 -2.47 -10.68
CA GLN A 64 3.88 -1.22 -10.07
C GLN A 64 2.42 -1.37 -9.61
N ARG A 65 1.56 -1.94 -10.46
CA ARG A 65 0.15 -2.21 -10.11
C ARG A 65 0.06 -3.14 -8.91
N GLN A 66 0.80 -4.25 -8.91
CA GLN A 66 0.83 -5.19 -7.79
C GLN A 66 1.29 -4.52 -6.49
N SER A 67 2.34 -3.69 -6.54
CA SER A 67 2.88 -2.98 -5.38
C SER A 67 1.88 -1.97 -4.80
N LEU A 68 1.12 -1.27 -5.65
CA LEU A 68 0.06 -0.34 -5.21
C LEU A 68 -1.13 -1.07 -4.59
N LEU A 69 -1.58 -2.17 -5.21
CA LEU A 69 -2.67 -2.98 -4.67
C LEU A 69 -2.30 -3.63 -3.33
N LEU A 70 -1.04 -4.01 -3.18
CA LEU A 70 -0.50 -4.48 -1.91
C LEU A 70 -0.46 -3.37 -0.86
N ALA A 71 0.03 -2.17 -1.21
CA ALA A 71 0.05 -1.02 -0.31
C ALA A 71 -1.37 -0.66 0.19
N ARG A 72 -2.36 -0.62 -0.71
CA ARG A 72 -3.80 -0.48 -0.35
C ARG A 72 -4.26 -1.57 0.61
N THR A 73 -3.86 -2.81 0.33
CA THR A 73 -4.24 -3.95 1.19
C THR A 73 -3.62 -3.82 2.57
N LEU A 74 -2.35 -3.43 2.69
CA LEU A 74 -1.71 -3.18 3.96
C LEU A 74 -2.38 -2.04 4.75
N LEU A 75 -2.74 -0.94 4.09
CA LEU A 75 -3.43 0.19 4.74
C LEU A 75 -4.77 -0.17 5.35
N ARG A 76 -5.50 -1.13 4.75
CA ARG A 76 -6.78 -1.64 5.28
C ARG A 76 -6.66 -2.49 6.53
N ASP A 77 -5.44 -2.84 6.93
CA ASP A 77 -5.15 -3.69 8.08
C ASP A 77 -5.90 -5.03 8.12
N PRO A 78 -5.75 -5.89 7.09
CA PRO A 78 -6.41 -7.18 7.08
C PRO A 78 -5.77 -8.13 8.10
N ASN A 79 -6.63 -8.87 8.83
CA ASN A 79 -6.20 -9.89 9.77
C ASN A 79 -5.36 -11.01 9.11
N ILE A 80 -5.63 -11.32 7.83
CA ILE A 80 -4.94 -12.37 7.07
C ILE A 80 -4.73 -11.88 5.63
N ILE A 81 -3.51 -12.04 5.10
CA ILE A 81 -3.18 -11.79 3.69
C ILE A 81 -2.67 -13.10 3.08
N LEU A 82 -3.31 -13.54 1.99
CA LEU A 82 -2.87 -14.67 1.18
C LEU A 82 -2.29 -14.15 -0.13
N LEU A 83 -0.99 -14.34 -0.33
CA LEU A 83 -0.22 -13.96 -1.52
C LEU A 83 0.11 -15.22 -2.31
N ASP A 84 -0.31 -15.29 -3.57
CA ASP A 84 -0.11 -16.46 -4.43
C ASP A 84 1.34 -16.56 -4.97
N GLU A 85 2.06 -15.43 -4.98
CA GLU A 85 3.47 -15.32 -5.41
C GLU A 85 4.25 -14.46 -4.40
N PRO A 86 4.72 -15.03 -3.27
CA PRO A 86 5.31 -14.27 -2.16
C PRO A 86 6.61 -13.54 -2.54
N THR A 87 7.23 -13.88 -3.67
CA THR A 87 8.48 -13.27 -4.15
C THR A 87 8.35 -11.77 -4.40
N SER A 88 7.18 -11.30 -4.86
CA SER A 88 6.91 -9.85 -5.05
C SER A 88 6.86 -9.07 -3.74
N PHE A 89 6.49 -9.73 -2.64
CA PHE A 89 6.56 -9.20 -1.28
C PHE A 89 7.67 -9.89 -0.48
N SER A 90 8.86 -10.01 -1.07
CA SER A 90 10.00 -10.54 -0.34
C SER A 90 10.28 -9.64 0.88
N THR A 91 10.13 -10.22 2.07
CA THR A 91 10.53 -9.57 3.33
C THR A 91 12.04 -9.75 3.45
N SER A 92 12.80 -9.06 2.60
CA SER A 92 14.26 -9.06 2.70
C SER A 92 14.70 -8.53 4.07
N GLU A 93 15.88 -8.91 4.53
CA GLU A 93 16.42 -8.47 5.83
C GLU A 93 16.37 -6.93 5.98
N ARG A 94 16.51 -6.20 4.87
CA ARG A 94 16.37 -4.73 4.81
C ARG A 94 14.97 -4.23 5.14
N LYS A 95 13.91 -4.97 4.80
CA LYS A 95 12.50 -4.58 4.99
C LYS A 95 11.92 -5.05 6.33
N ARG A 96 12.54 -6.05 6.99
CA ARG A 96 12.07 -6.59 8.28
C ARG A 96 11.91 -5.53 9.39
N PRO A 97 12.85 -4.58 9.59
CA PRO A 97 12.69 -3.56 10.63
C PRO A 97 11.50 -2.63 10.35
N LEU A 98 11.31 -2.22 9.09
CA LEU A 98 10.20 -1.36 8.69
C LEU A 98 8.85 -2.07 8.90
N TRP A 99 8.78 -3.36 8.58
CA TRP A 99 7.57 -4.16 8.80
C TRP A 99 7.22 -4.26 10.28
N ASN A 100 8.20 -4.56 11.12
CA ASN A 100 8.01 -4.65 12.57
C ASN A 100 7.54 -3.31 13.15
N SER A 101 8.20 -2.21 12.76
CA SER A 101 7.84 -0.84 13.17
C SER A 101 6.41 -0.48 12.76
N TRP A 102 6.03 -0.78 11.51
CA TRP A 102 4.69 -0.53 11.02
C TRP A 102 3.62 -1.34 11.75
N ARG A 103 3.89 -2.62 12.09
CA ARG A 103 2.97 -3.44 12.90
C ARG A 103 2.89 -2.99 14.36
N SER A 104 3.99 -2.54 14.97
CA SER A 104 3.98 -2.07 16.35
C SER A 104 3.30 -0.71 16.50
N GLY A 105 3.53 0.20 15.55
CA GLY A 105 2.92 1.54 15.55
C GLY A 105 1.40 1.50 15.47
N ARG A 106 0.81 0.51 14.79
CA ARG A 106 -0.66 0.37 14.71
C ARG A 106 -1.30 -0.21 15.98
N ARG A 107 -0.69 -1.22 16.62
CA ARG A 107 -1.21 -1.74 17.90
C ARG A 107 -1.32 -0.66 18.97
N SER A 108 -0.37 0.28 19.01
CA SER A 108 -0.42 1.39 19.97
C SER A 108 -1.54 2.41 19.70
N ASN A 109 -2.04 2.51 18.47
CA ASN A 109 -3.07 3.48 18.08
C ASN A 109 -4.50 2.91 18.25
N ASP A 110 -4.64 1.59 18.37
CA ASP A 110 -5.91 0.90 18.63
C ASP A 110 -6.27 0.89 20.13
N ASP A 111 -5.29 0.93 21.03
CA ASP A 111 -5.53 1.00 22.49
C ASP A 111 -6.26 2.28 22.93
N HIS A 112 -6.32 3.32 22.08
CA HIS A 112 -7.05 4.57 22.33
C HIS A 112 -8.47 4.59 21.75
N ARG A 113 -8.93 3.51 21.10
CA ARG A 113 -10.23 3.47 20.40
C ARG A 113 -11.30 2.62 21.08
N HIS A 114 -11.02 2.08 22.27
CA HIS A 114 -11.95 1.28 23.07
C HIS A 114 -12.16 1.80 24.51
N ALA A 115 -12.02 3.11 24.75
CA ALA A 115 -12.40 3.78 25.99
C ALA A 115 -13.59 4.73 25.78
#